data_AF-A0A538IKE5-F1
#
_entry.id   AF-A0A538IKE5-F1
#
_cell.length_a   1.000
_cell.length_b   1.000
_cell.length_c   1.000
_cell.angle_alpha   90.00
_cell.angle_beta   90.00
_cell.angle_gamma   90.00
#
_symmetry.space_group_name_H-M   'P 1'
#
loop_
_entity.id
_entity.type
_entity.pdbx_description
1 polymer ?
#
loop_
_entity_poly.entity_id
_entity_poly.type
_entity_poly.pdbx_seq_one_letter_code
_entity_poly.pdbx_strand_id
1 'polypeptide(L)'
;MLQRRRERTLQDAVDRLPHESRRAMLEGLGEGPIIAGAYKVGPAKCPGLAAYRHGARTGYTEFAKAWDRYVRGRGVRRARQDDIATLVAMLRADLPVEPQPVGNRNGNGAGPYTNGSGPGGVATNGHAATNGHAPTNGHAATNGHAAGTNGSSAAETPAPGEPTAP
;
A
#
# COMPACT_ATOMS: atom_id res chain seq x y z
N MET A 1 -28.92 20.33 3.04
CA MET A 1 -29.17 19.35 4.14
C MET A 1 -28.40 18.04 3.95
N LEU A 2 -28.65 17.29 2.86
CA LEU A 2 -28.15 15.91 2.71
C LEU A 2 -26.62 15.79 2.58
N GLN A 3 -25.93 16.81 2.05
CA GLN A 3 -24.47 16.81 1.96
C GLN A 3 -23.80 16.90 3.33
N ARG A 4 -24.19 17.89 4.15
CA ARG A 4 -23.69 18.02 5.53
C ARG A 4 -23.92 16.79 6.40
N ARG A 5 -25.06 16.10 6.22
CA ARG A 5 -25.32 14.84 6.93
C ARG A 5 -24.31 13.75 6.54
N ARG A 6 -23.99 13.62 5.26
CA ARG A 6 -23.03 12.62 4.76
C ARG A 6 -21.61 12.94 5.20
N GLU A 7 -21.23 14.21 5.10
CA GLU A 7 -19.94 14.70 5.59
C GLU A 7 -19.77 14.40 7.07
N ARG A 8 -20.79 14.66 7.89
CA ARG A 8 -20.75 14.30 9.32
C ARG A 8 -20.65 12.80 9.56
N THR A 9 -21.40 11.98 8.82
CA THR A 9 -21.28 10.51 8.92
C THR A 9 -19.88 10.03 8.54
N LEU A 10 -19.24 10.66 7.54
CA LEU A 10 -17.87 10.35 7.17
C LEU A 10 -16.89 10.78 8.28
N GLN A 11 -17.05 11.98 8.82
CA GLN A 11 -16.25 12.47 9.94
C GLN A 11 -16.34 11.51 11.15
N ASP A 12 -17.56 11.16 11.58
CA ASP A 12 -17.77 10.24 12.71
C ASP A 12 -17.10 8.87 12.47
N ALA A 13 -17.05 8.41 11.21
CA ALA A 13 -16.38 7.16 10.85
C ALA A 13 -14.85 7.30 10.82
N VAL A 14 -14.33 8.45 10.40
CA VAL A 14 -12.90 8.77 10.45
C VAL A 14 -12.40 8.89 11.89
N ASP A 15 -13.17 9.53 12.77
CA ASP A 15 -12.81 9.72 14.18
C ASP A 15 -12.73 8.40 14.94
N ARG A 16 -13.46 7.37 14.49
CA ARG A 16 -13.41 6.01 15.04
C ARG A 16 -12.20 5.20 14.57
N LEU A 17 -11.45 5.69 13.57
CA LEU A 17 -10.24 5.01 13.13
C LEU A 17 -9.10 5.24 14.13
N PRO A 18 -8.30 4.20 14.45
CA PRO A 18 -7.05 4.38 15.18
C PRO A 18 -6.13 5.41 14.51
N HIS A 19 -5.35 6.16 15.28
CA HIS A 19 -4.41 7.17 14.74
C HIS A 19 -3.47 6.56 13.68
N GLU A 20 -2.93 5.36 13.95
CA GLU A 20 -2.09 4.62 12.99
C GLU A 20 -2.81 4.32 11.68
N SER A 21 -4.08 3.94 11.74
CA SER A 21 -4.91 3.71 10.55
C SER A 21 -5.13 5.01 9.76
N ARG A 22 -5.30 6.15 10.43
CA ARG A 22 -5.45 7.46 9.78
C ARG A 22 -4.14 7.92 9.12
N ARG A 23 -3.00 7.73 9.79
CA ARG A 23 -1.67 8.01 9.25
C ARG A 23 -1.36 7.17 8.01
N ALA A 24 -1.54 5.85 8.11
CA ALA A 24 -1.35 4.92 7.01
C ALA A 24 -2.28 5.25 5.82
N MET A 25 -3.52 5.69 6.10
CA MET A 25 -4.42 6.14 5.05
C MET A 25 -3.90 7.39 4.34
N LEU A 26 -3.40 8.39 5.08
CA LEU A 26 -2.79 9.59 4.49
C LEU A 26 -1.61 9.26 3.56
N GLU A 27 -0.72 8.38 3.99
CA GLU A 27 0.41 7.89 3.18
C GLU A 27 -0.11 7.18 1.91
N GLY A 28 -1.11 6.31 2.07
CA GLY A 28 -1.69 5.55 0.96
C GLY A 28 -2.46 6.38 -0.07
N LEU A 29 -3.06 7.50 0.33
CA LEU A 29 -3.82 8.41 -0.56
C LEU A 29 -2.91 9.11 -1.59
N GLY A 30 -1.61 9.27 -1.29
CA GLY A 30 -0.64 9.94 -2.17
C GLY A 30 -0.08 9.09 -3.32
N GLU A 31 -0.23 7.77 -3.26
CA GLU A 31 0.49 6.85 -4.16
C GLU A 31 -0.23 6.53 -5.47
N GLY A 32 -1.50 6.91 -5.62
CA GLY A 32 -2.26 6.52 -6.80
C GLY A 32 -3.74 6.89 -6.77
N PRO A 33 -4.47 6.53 -7.82
CA PRO A 33 -5.88 6.91 -7.94
C PRO A 33 -6.75 6.23 -6.88
N ILE A 34 -7.64 7.01 -6.27
CA ILE A 34 -8.57 6.56 -5.26
C ILE A 34 -9.98 6.37 -5.85
N ILE A 35 -10.62 5.27 -5.47
CA ILE A 35 -11.98 4.92 -5.90
C ILE A 35 -12.93 4.76 -4.71
N ALA A 36 -14.22 4.88 -5.01
CA ALA A 36 -15.34 4.53 -4.16
C ALA A 36 -16.17 3.43 -4.83
N GLY A 37 -16.88 2.64 -4.04
CA GLY A 37 -17.80 1.58 -4.48
C GLY A 37 -17.13 0.26 -4.88
N ALA A 38 -15.80 0.15 -4.75
CA ALA A 38 -15.06 -1.09 -4.93
C ALA A 38 -13.73 -1.07 -4.18
N TYR A 39 -13.19 -2.26 -3.90
CA TYR A 39 -11.91 -2.44 -3.23
C TYR A 39 -10.71 -2.02 -4.09
N LYS A 40 -10.71 -2.42 -5.37
CA LYS A 40 -9.66 -2.14 -6.36
C LYS A 40 -10.23 -2.24 -7.78
N VAL A 41 -9.81 -1.35 -8.68
CA VAL A 41 -10.05 -1.44 -10.13
C VAL A 41 -8.80 -0.98 -10.87
N GLY A 42 -8.13 -1.91 -11.55
CA GLY A 42 -6.84 -1.65 -12.20
C GLY A 42 -5.82 -1.08 -11.21
N PRO A 43 -5.19 0.07 -11.49
CA PRO A 43 -4.27 0.72 -10.56
C PRO A 43 -4.97 1.45 -9.40
N ALA A 44 -6.29 1.65 -9.47
CA ALA A 44 -7.03 2.41 -8.47
C ALA A 44 -7.45 1.55 -7.28
N LYS A 45 -7.39 2.14 -6.08
CA LYS A 45 -7.64 1.46 -4.80
C LYS A 45 -8.61 2.25 -3.93
N CYS A 46 -9.39 1.59 -3.09
CA CYS A 46 -10.14 2.29 -2.04
C CYS A 46 -9.19 2.83 -0.95
N PRO A 47 -9.58 3.85 -0.17
CA PRO A 47 -8.72 4.42 0.87
C PRO A 47 -8.34 3.38 1.96
N GLY A 48 -9.24 2.46 2.29
CA GLY A 48 -8.94 1.39 3.25
C GLY A 48 -7.84 0.42 2.76
N LEU A 49 -7.89 0.01 1.49
CA LEU A 49 -6.83 -0.80 0.88
C LEU A 49 -5.52 -0.01 0.78
N ALA A 50 -5.60 1.30 0.49
CA ALA A 50 -4.44 2.16 0.50
C ALA A 50 -3.77 2.13 1.88
N ALA A 51 -4.52 2.36 2.94
CA ALA A 51 -4.03 2.31 4.32
C ALA A 51 -3.48 0.93 4.71
N TYR A 52 -4.13 -0.16 4.29
CA TYR A 52 -3.67 -1.52 4.60
C TYR A 52 -2.26 -1.81 4.08
N ARG A 53 -1.93 -1.29 2.89
CA ARG A 53 -0.60 -1.43 2.29
C ARG A 53 0.48 -0.64 3.04
N HIS A 54 0.07 0.36 3.82
CA HIS A 54 0.91 1.16 4.72
C HIS A 54 0.84 0.69 6.17
N GLY A 55 0.53 -0.58 6.40
CA GLY A 55 0.65 -1.20 7.72
C GLY A 55 -0.62 -1.16 8.57
N ALA A 56 -1.69 -0.52 8.14
CA ALA A 56 -2.93 -0.57 8.89
C ALA A 56 -3.59 -1.95 8.85
N ARG A 57 -4.34 -2.29 9.90
CA ARG A 57 -4.92 -3.64 10.06
C ARG A 57 -6.43 -3.67 10.35
N THR A 58 -7.01 -2.60 10.89
CA THR A 58 -8.41 -2.64 11.38
C THR A 58 -9.15 -1.30 11.20
N GLY A 59 -10.48 -1.33 11.40
CA GLY A 59 -11.33 -0.14 11.52
C GLY A 59 -12.07 0.30 10.25
N TYR A 60 -11.90 -0.39 9.12
CA TYR A 60 -12.30 0.15 7.82
C TYR A 60 -13.74 -0.10 7.37
N THR A 61 -14.48 -1.01 8.00
CA THR A 61 -15.81 -1.40 7.48
C THR A 61 -16.81 -0.25 7.49
N GLU A 62 -16.96 0.44 8.63
CA GLU A 62 -17.89 1.57 8.73
C GLU A 62 -17.39 2.79 7.96
N PHE A 63 -16.08 3.01 7.95
CA PHE A 63 -15.44 4.01 7.11
C PHE A 63 -15.73 3.79 5.62
N ALA A 64 -15.57 2.57 5.10
CA ALA A 64 -15.79 2.26 3.69
C ALA A 64 -17.24 2.54 3.27
N LYS A 65 -18.21 2.15 4.11
CA LYS A 65 -19.63 2.46 3.90
C LYS A 65 -19.89 3.97 3.89
N ALA A 66 -19.28 4.72 4.81
CA ALA A 66 -19.44 6.17 4.90
C ALA A 66 -18.81 6.87 3.69
N TRP A 67 -17.61 6.44 3.28
CA TRP A 67 -16.89 6.90 2.09
C TRP A 67 -17.73 6.73 0.82
N ASP A 68 -18.26 5.54 0.58
CA ASP A 68 -19.05 5.25 -0.62
C ASP A 68 -20.33 6.10 -0.69
N ARG A 69 -20.97 6.33 0.46
CA ARG A 69 -22.16 7.22 0.57
C ARG A 69 -21.80 8.69 0.36
N TYR A 70 -20.63 9.12 0.80
CA TYR A 70 -20.15 10.49 0.64
C TYR A 70 -19.88 10.81 -0.83
N VAL A 71 -19.12 9.96 -1.54
CA VAL A 71 -18.70 10.16 -2.94
C VAL A 71 -19.83 9.97 -3.96
N ARG A 72 -21.01 9.45 -3.54
CA ARG A 72 -22.22 9.31 -4.37
C ARG A 72 -22.04 8.42 -5.61
N GLY A 73 -21.71 7.14 -5.43
CA GLY A 73 -21.67 6.19 -6.54
C GLY A 73 -22.94 5.35 -6.70
N ARG A 74 -23.62 5.43 -7.86
CA ARG A 74 -24.24 4.22 -8.42
C ARG A 74 -23.09 3.43 -9.06
N GLY A 75 -22.47 2.53 -8.30
CA GLY A 75 -21.33 1.71 -8.75
C GLY A 75 -19.95 2.33 -8.52
N VAL A 76 -18.94 1.72 -9.14
CA VAL A 76 -17.53 2.08 -8.94
C VAL A 76 -17.21 3.42 -9.58
N ARG A 77 -16.57 4.31 -8.82
CA ARG A 77 -16.27 5.68 -9.27
C ARG A 77 -14.93 6.15 -8.75
N ARG A 78 -14.16 6.86 -9.59
CA ARG A 78 -12.97 7.59 -9.15
C ARG A 78 -13.37 8.79 -8.29
N ALA A 79 -12.75 8.92 -7.12
CA ALA A 79 -12.98 10.05 -6.24
C ALA A 79 -12.51 11.36 -6.89
N ARG A 80 -13.28 12.44 -6.74
CA ARG A 80 -12.84 13.77 -7.21
C ARG A 80 -11.72 14.27 -6.30
N GLN A 81 -10.94 15.21 -6.81
CA GLN A 81 -9.89 15.84 -6.03
C GLN A 81 -10.43 16.50 -4.76
N ASP A 82 -11.60 17.14 -4.84
CA ASP A 82 -12.27 17.77 -3.68
C ASP A 82 -12.72 16.73 -2.63
N ASP A 83 -13.16 15.55 -3.07
CA ASP A 83 -13.54 14.46 -2.17
C ASP A 83 -12.31 13.96 -1.38
N ILE A 84 -11.18 13.82 -2.08
CA ILE A 84 -9.90 13.41 -1.49
C ILE A 84 -9.38 14.50 -0.55
N ALA A 85 -9.45 15.77 -0.94
CA ALA A 85 -9.02 16.90 -0.10
C ALA A 85 -9.84 16.98 1.20
N THR A 86 -11.15 16.75 1.11
CA THR A 86 -12.03 16.66 2.28
C THR A 86 -11.60 15.53 3.20
N LEU A 87 -11.42 14.32 2.65
CA LEU A 87 -10.97 13.17 3.43
C LEU A 87 -9.62 13.43 4.12
N VAL A 88 -8.66 14.03 3.41
CA VAL A 88 -7.34 14.41 3.96
C VAL A 88 -7.48 15.40 5.12
N ALA A 89 -8.37 16.40 5.00
CA ALA A 89 -8.63 17.34 6.08
C ALA A 89 -9.19 16.64 7.32
N MET A 90 -10.16 15.74 7.15
CA MET A 90 -10.75 14.96 8.25
C MET A 90 -9.72 14.06 8.94
N LEU A 91 -8.86 13.38 8.18
CA LEU A 91 -7.80 12.51 8.71
C LEU A 91 -6.76 13.28 9.53
N ARG A 92 -6.43 14.51 9.12
CA ARG A 92 -5.46 15.37 9.79
C ARG A 92 -6.00 16.08 11.03
N ALA A 93 -7.31 16.34 11.09
CA ALA A 93 -7.92 17.17 12.14
C ALA A 93 -7.67 16.67 13.58
N ASP A 94 -7.46 15.37 13.73
CA ASP A 94 -7.27 14.72 15.05
C ASP A 94 -5.95 13.93 15.12
N LEU A 95 -5.01 14.19 14.21
CA LEU A 95 -3.63 13.72 14.36
C LEU A 95 -2.82 14.81 15.07
N PRO A 96 -2.03 14.49 16.11
CA PRO A 96 -1.07 15.44 16.62
C PRO A 96 -0.15 15.85 15.46
N VAL A 97 0.14 17.14 15.34
CA VAL A 97 1.20 17.61 14.44
C VAL A 97 2.48 16.99 14.97
N GLU A 98 2.96 15.91 14.35
CA GLU A 98 4.33 15.47 14.61
C GLU A 98 5.23 16.65 14.27
N PRO A 99 6.10 17.11 15.19
CA PRO A 99 7.10 18.09 14.84
C PRO A 99 7.95 17.46 13.75
N GLN A 100 7.78 17.97 12.53
CA GLN A 100 8.64 17.65 11.39
C GLN A 100 10.09 17.77 11.90
N PRO A 101 10.93 16.72 11.82
CA PRO A 101 12.33 16.89 12.17
C PRO A 101 12.89 17.93 11.21
N VAL A 102 13.11 19.14 11.72
CA VAL A 102 13.88 20.15 11.00
C VAL A 102 15.26 19.54 10.85
N GLY A 103 15.55 18.99 9.67
CA GLY A 103 16.84 18.42 9.33
C GLY A 103 17.88 19.53 9.40
N ASN A 104 18.42 19.77 10.59
CA ASN A 104 19.65 20.51 10.79
C ASN A 104 20.77 19.67 10.17
N ARG A 105 21.12 20.02 8.93
CA ARG A 105 22.33 19.55 8.27
C ARG A 105 23.55 20.21 8.95
N ASN A 106 23.81 19.88 10.21
CA ASN A 106 25.12 19.99 10.82
C ASN A 106 25.19 19.11 12.08
N GLY A 107 26.22 18.29 12.16
CA GLY A 107 26.40 17.28 13.20
C GLY A 107 26.54 17.87 14.60
N ASN A 108 26.35 16.98 15.58
CA ASN A 108 26.49 17.16 17.03
C ASN A 108 25.25 17.75 17.72
N GLY A 109 24.49 16.88 18.40
CA GLY A 109 23.45 17.31 19.34
C GLY A 109 22.51 16.19 19.71
N ALA A 110 22.80 15.50 20.81
CA ALA A 110 21.88 14.61 21.49
C ALA A 110 20.54 15.33 21.77
N GLY A 111 19.43 14.70 21.41
CA GLY A 111 18.07 15.11 21.77
C GLY A 111 17.36 14.03 22.58
N PRO A 112 16.42 14.37 23.49
CA PRO A 112 16.26 13.65 24.75
C PRO A 112 14.98 12.79 24.78
N TYR A 113 15.14 11.48 24.97
CA TYR A 113 14.13 10.64 25.64
C TYR A 113 14.78 9.36 26.21
N THR A 114 15.83 9.49 27.01
CA THR A 114 16.25 8.39 27.87
C THR A 114 15.40 8.41 29.15
N ASN A 115 14.42 7.51 29.23
CA ASN A 115 13.70 7.25 30.48
C ASN A 115 14.64 6.46 31.41
N GLY A 116 15.26 7.15 32.36
CA GLY A 116 16.11 6.55 33.38
C GLY A 116 15.35 6.32 34.68
N SER A 117 15.33 5.07 35.14
CA SER A 117 15.17 4.71 36.56
C SER A 117 15.72 3.30 36.79
N GLY A 118 16.88 3.22 37.45
CA GLY A 118 17.48 1.97 37.96
C GLY A 118 19.02 1.92 37.87
N PRO A 119 19.77 2.08 38.99
CA PRO A 119 21.23 2.21 38.97
C PRO A 119 21.98 0.90 39.28
N GLY A 120 23.21 0.78 38.76
CA GLY A 120 24.27 0.01 39.39
C GLY A 120 24.87 -1.12 38.53
N GLY A 121 26.11 -0.93 38.08
CA GLY A 121 26.95 -2.03 37.56
C GLY A 121 27.97 -1.61 36.50
N VAL A 122 29.07 -1.01 36.94
CA VAL A 122 30.24 -0.64 36.14
C VAL A 122 31.05 -1.86 35.66
N ALA A 123 31.60 -1.75 34.44
CA ALA A 123 32.87 -2.28 33.90
C ALA A 123 32.66 -2.76 32.43
N THR A 124 33.13 -2.04 31.41
CA THR A 124 34.52 -1.85 30.95
C THR A 124 35.10 -3.09 30.25
N ASN A 125 35.48 -2.89 28.97
CA ASN A 125 36.30 -3.71 28.08
C ASN A 125 35.71 -5.11 27.74
N GLY A 126 35.39 -5.46 26.50
CA GLY A 126 36.16 -5.31 25.28
C GLY A 126 36.68 -6.68 24.88
N HIS A 127 35.96 -7.42 24.02
CA HIS A 127 36.47 -8.62 23.36
C HIS A 127 35.85 -8.78 21.97
N ALA A 128 36.65 -8.50 20.95
CA ALA A 128 36.48 -9.07 19.63
C ALA A 128 37.00 -10.51 19.64
N ALA A 129 36.20 -11.46 19.15
CA ALA A 129 36.66 -12.73 18.60
C ALA A 129 35.60 -13.32 17.65
N THR A 130 35.86 -13.12 16.35
CA THR A 130 35.88 -14.11 15.27
C THR A 130 35.09 -15.42 15.37
N ASN A 131 34.42 -15.72 14.26
CA ASN A 131 34.07 -17.02 13.66
C ASN A 131 33.18 -18.02 14.43
N GLY A 132 32.04 -18.35 13.81
CA GLY A 132 31.58 -19.74 13.77
C GLY A 132 30.08 -19.99 13.77
N HIS A 133 29.39 -19.83 12.63
CA HIS A 133 28.45 -20.89 12.20
C HIS A 133 28.21 -20.84 10.69
N ALA A 134 28.65 -21.90 10.01
CA ALA A 134 28.51 -22.11 8.59
C ALA A 134 27.06 -22.51 8.21
N PRO A 135 26.57 -22.14 7.01
CA PRO A 135 25.41 -22.81 6.42
C PRO A 135 25.85 -24.17 5.87
N THR A 136 25.28 -25.26 6.37
CA THR A 136 25.40 -26.57 5.73
C THR A 136 24.58 -26.56 4.44
N ASN A 137 25.29 -26.74 3.32
CA ASN A 137 24.72 -26.89 1.99
C ASN A 137 24.51 -28.38 1.66
N GLY A 138 23.50 -28.67 0.84
CA GLY A 138 23.38 -29.93 0.09
C GLY A 138 22.01 -30.61 0.22
N HIS A 139 21.34 -31.14 -0.80
CA HIS A 139 21.50 -31.31 -2.26
C HIS A 139 20.06 -31.69 -2.76
N ALA A 140 19.62 -31.76 -4.02
CA ALA A 140 20.22 -31.80 -5.34
C ALA A 140 19.15 -31.39 -6.38
N ALA A 141 19.53 -30.65 -7.41
CA ALA A 141 18.84 -30.62 -8.68
C ALA A 141 19.65 -31.50 -9.66
N THR A 142 19.01 -32.49 -10.28
CA THR A 142 19.61 -33.29 -11.35
C THR A 142 18.56 -33.65 -12.41
N ASN A 143 18.76 -33.05 -13.59
CA ASN A 143 18.61 -33.53 -15.00
C ASN A 143 17.39 -34.38 -15.43
N GLY A 144 16.84 -34.24 -16.65
CA GLY A 144 17.45 -33.68 -17.86
C GLY A 144 16.53 -33.58 -19.09
N HIS A 145 17.19 -33.26 -20.20
CA HIS A 145 16.68 -32.80 -21.49
C HIS A 145 16.20 -33.90 -22.45
N ALA A 146 15.20 -33.52 -23.26
CA ALA A 146 14.97 -33.73 -24.70
C ALA A 146 15.25 -35.09 -25.39
N ALA A 147 14.22 -35.58 -26.10
CA ALA A 147 14.37 -36.25 -27.38
C ALA A 147 13.38 -35.63 -28.37
N GLY A 148 13.90 -35.04 -29.44
CA GLY A 148 13.12 -34.63 -30.60
C GLY A 148 12.90 -35.80 -31.56
N THR A 149 11.82 -35.73 -32.33
CA THR A 149 11.74 -36.37 -33.63
C THR A 149 11.25 -35.36 -34.66
N ASN A 150 11.97 -35.34 -35.77
CA ASN A 150 11.81 -34.57 -37.00
C ASN A 150 10.38 -34.74 -37.57
N GLY A 151 9.76 -33.80 -38.29
CA GLY A 151 10.26 -32.99 -39.39
C GLY A 151 9.68 -33.51 -40.72
N SER A 152 8.70 -32.80 -41.29
CA SER A 152 8.30 -32.70 -42.72
C SER A 152 7.15 -31.69 -42.79
N SER A 153 7.32 -30.44 -43.26
CA SER A 153 7.33 -29.99 -44.67
C SER A 153 6.11 -30.52 -45.45
N ALA A 154 5.32 -29.75 -46.19
CA ALA A 154 5.35 -28.34 -46.57
C ALA A 154 3.98 -27.98 -47.20
N ALA A 155 3.77 -26.68 -47.39
CA ALA A 155 2.88 -26.04 -48.37
C ALA A 155 1.36 -26.20 -48.19
N GLU A 156 0.65 -25.09 -48.01
CA GLU A 156 -0.02 -24.50 -49.17
C GLU A 156 -0.50 -23.06 -48.89
N THR A 157 -0.18 -22.22 -49.87
CA THR A 157 -0.52 -20.81 -50.04
C THR A 157 -2.03 -20.61 -50.26
N PRO A 158 -2.69 -19.60 -49.66
CA PRO A 158 -4.04 -19.25 -50.08
C PRO A 158 -4.11 -18.13 -51.15
N ALA A 159 -4.87 -18.43 -52.22
CA ALA A 159 -5.55 -17.58 -53.21
C ALA A 159 -4.72 -16.95 -54.38
N PRO A 160 -5.34 -16.54 -55.53
CA PRO A 160 -6.76 -16.56 -55.93
C PRO A 160 -7.07 -17.11 -57.36
N GLY A 161 -8.35 -17.40 -57.63
CA GLY A 161 -8.96 -17.18 -58.95
C GLY A 161 -9.42 -18.41 -59.74
N GLU A 162 -10.74 -18.59 -59.85
CA GLU A 162 -11.36 -19.14 -61.07
C GLU A 162 -12.54 -18.24 -61.48
N PRO A 163 -12.54 -17.71 -62.72
CA PRO A 163 -13.70 -17.10 -63.36
C PRO A 163 -14.61 -18.13 -64.07
N THR A 164 -15.86 -17.70 -64.22
CA THR A 164 -17.05 -18.37 -64.74
C THR A 164 -17.01 -18.80 -66.22
N ALA A 165 -17.70 -19.92 -66.52
CA ALA A 165 -18.46 -20.25 -67.75
C ALA A 165 -17.67 -20.56 -69.05
N PRO A 166 -18.29 -21.15 -70.10
CA PRO A 166 -19.73 -21.25 -70.43
C PRO A 166 -20.46 -22.54 -70.04
#